data_AF-A0A7L3HD78-F1
#
_entry.id   AF-A0A7L3HD78-F1
#
_cell.length_a   1.000
_cell.length_b   1.000
_cell.length_c   1.000
_cell.angle_alpha   90.00
_cell.angle_beta   90.00
_cell.angle_gamma   90.00
#
_symmetry.space_group_name_H-M   'P 1'
#
loop_
_entity.id
_entity.type
_entity.pdbx_description
1 polymer ?
#
loop_
_entity_poly.entity_id
_entity_poly.type
_entity_poly.pdbx_seq_one_letter_code
_entity_poly.pdbx_strand_id
1 'polypeptide(L)'
;GIVVELLKEAMVSKLGDTKGFLIDGYPQELKDAEEFESKIGEPKLVLCLDCSAGTMSSRLLMRNQSSQNSEDTETTKERIESYYQASNPLIAYYESKTQLCKVN
;
A
#
# COMPACT_ATOMS: atom_id res chain seq x y z
N GLY A 1 -12.01 -2.00 10.41
CA GLY A 1 -11.80 -3.36 9.94
C GLY A 1 -11.00 -4.15 10.95
N ILE A 2 -10.94 -5.47 10.81
CA ILE A 2 -10.06 -6.34 11.62
C ILE A 2 -8.59 -5.93 11.43
N VAL A 3 -8.20 -5.54 10.20
CA VAL A 3 -6.83 -5.15 9.85
C VAL A 3 -6.33 -3.96 10.67
N VAL A 4 -7.09 -2.86 10.75
CA VAL A 4 -6.67 -1.67 11.51
C VAL A 4 -6.58 -1.95 13.01
N GLU A 5 -7.43 -2.81 13.57
CA GLU A 5 -7.33 -3.20 14.99
C GLU A 5 -6.07 -4.02 15.26
N LEU A 6 -5.78 -5.03 14.42
CA LEU A 6 -4.55 -5.82 14.52
C LEU A 6 -3.29 -4.93 14.37
N LEU A 7 -3.33 -3.97 13.45
CA LEU A 7 -2.25 -3.02 13.24
C LEU A 7 -2.06 -2.12 14.46
N LYS A 8 -3.17 -1.63 15.04
CA LYS A 8 -3.15 -0.82 16.26
C LYS A 8 -2.56 -1.58 17.45
N GLU A 9 -3.00 -2.82 17.66
CA GLU A 9 -2.46 -3.68 18.74
C GLU A 9 -0.96 -3.92 18.57
N ALA A 10 -0.52 -4.23 17.34
CA ALA A 10 0.90 -4.41 17.03
C ALA A 10 1.71 -3.14 17.30
N MET A 11 1.21 -1.98 16.86
CA MET A 11 1.88 -0.69 17.12
C MET A 11 1.95 -0.38 18.62
N VAL A 12 0.85 -0.54 19.35
CA VAL A 12 0.80 -0.30 20.81
C VAL A 12 1.80 -1.19 21.55
N SER A 13 1.93 -2.46 21.16
CA SER A 13 2.87 -3.41 21.78
C SER A 13 4.35 -3.04 21.63
N LYS A 14 4.68 -2.10 20.73
CA LYS A 14 6.04 -1.65 20.44
C LYS A 14 6.31 -0.21 20.88
N LEU A 15 5.33 0.46 21.49
CA LEU A 15 5.53 1.80 22.02
C LEU A 15 6.60 1.77 23.12
N GLY A 16 7.58 2.68 23.03
CA GLY A 16 8.73 2.75 23.94
C GLY A 16 10.01 2.14 23.39
N ASP A 17 9.91 1.15 22.50
CA ASP A 17 11.06 0.41 21.95
C ASP A 17 11.39 0.76 20.49
N THR A 18 10.65 1.68 19.89
CA THR A 18 10.83 2.09 18.49
C THR A 18 10.90 3.61 18.33
N LYS A 19 11.59 4.04 17.26
CA LYS A 19 11.63 5.44 16.82
C LYS A 19 10.46 5.81 15.90
N GLY A 20 9.73 4.81 15.39
CA GLY A 20 8.62 5.01 14.46
C GLY A 20 8.14 3.70 13.84
N PHE A 21 7.18 3.80 12.94
CA PHE A 21 6.60 2.66 12.24
C PHE A 21 6.69 2.88 10.74
N LEU A 22 7.12 1.84 10.03
CA LEU A 22 6.95 1.72 8.59
C LEU A 22 5.80 0.75 8.37
N ILE A 23 4.73 1.24 7.77
CA ILE A 23 3.55 0.44 7.43
C ILE A 23 3.63 0.21 5.92
N ASP A 24 3.80 -1.04 5.53
CA ASP A 24 3.93 -1.46 4.13
C ASP A 24 2.62 -2.12 3.67
N GLY A 25 2.10 -1.68 2.53
CA GLY A 25 0.90 -2.23 1.91
C GLY A 25 -0.44 -1.89 2.59
N TYR A 26 -0.48 -0.93 3.53
CA TYR A 26 -1.72 -0.39 4.11
C TYR A 26 -1.60 1.13 4.33
N PRO A 27 -2.65 1.92 4.07
CA PRO A 27 -3.95 1.56 3.48
C PRO A 27 -3.87 1.21 1.99
N GLN A 28 -4.86 0.46 1.45
CA GLN A 28 -4.95 0.12 0.02
C GLN A 28 -6.03 0.91 -0.73
N GLU A 29 -7.02 1.43 0.00
CA GLU A 29 -8.10 2.27 -0.53
C GLU A 29 -8.38 3.44 0.40
N LEU A 30 -9.16 4.42 -0.08
CA LEU A 30 -9.45 5.66 0.66
C LEU A 30 -10.15 5.41 2.00
N LYS A 31 -11.11 4.48 2.03
CA LYS A 31 -11.86 4.15 3.24
C LYS A 31 -10.96 3.60 4.36
N ASP A 32 -9.98 2.77 3.99
CA ASP A 32 -8.98 2.26 4.91
C ASP A 32 -8.11 3.38 5.48
N ALA A 33 -7.76 4.37 4.66
CA ALA A 33 -7.00 5.53 5.10
C ALA A 33 -7.76 6.35 6.13
N GLU A 34 -9.03 6.67 5.86
CA GLU A 34 -9.89 7.40 6.80
C GLU A 34 -10.04 6.64 8.13
N GLU A 35 -10.19 5.31 8.08
CA GLU A 35 -10.29 4.49 9.28
C GLU A 35 -8.97 4.43 10.06
N PHE A 36 -7.84 4.27 9.36
CA PHE A 36 -6.50 4.28 9.95
C PHE A 36 -6.25 5.58 10.72
N GLU A 37 -6.55 6.71 10.09
CA GLU A 37 -6.32 8.03 10.69
C GLU A 37 -7.22 8.30 11.87
N SER A 38 -8.47 7.86 11.81
CA SER A 38 -9.43 7.99 12.92
C SER A 38 -9.01 7.16 14.15
N LYS A 39 -8.47 5.96 13.94
CA LYS A 39 -8.20 5.00 15.02
C LYS A 39 -6.76 4.99 15.54
N ILE A 40 -5.80 5.34 14.68
CA ILE A 40 -4.36 5.29 14.95
C ILE A 40 -3.77 6.70 14.83
N GLY A 41 -3.94 7.35 13.69
CA GLY A 41 -3.48 8.72 13.46
C GLY A 41 -2.92 8.94 12.05
N GLU A 42 -2.67 10.20 11.71
CA GLU A 42 -2.20 10.58 10.37
C GLU A 42 -0.73 10.19 10.13
N PRO A 43 -0.40 9.64 8.95
CA PRO A 43 0.99 9.35 8.59
C PRO A 43 1.77 10.65 8.39
N LYS A 44 3.00 10.69 8.92
CA LYS A 44 3.90 11.84 8.77
C LYS A 44 4.51 11.95 7.37
N LEU A 45 4.62 10.82 6.68
CA LEU A 45 5.23 10.69 5.36
C LEU A 45 4.60 9.50 4.65
N VAL A 46 4.22 9.69 3.39
CA VAL A 46 3.77 8.63 2.49
C VAL A 46 4.79 8.49 1.36
N LEU A 47 5.30 7.27 1.17
CA LEU A 47 6.20 6.94 0.07
C LEU A 47 5.40 6.27 -1.04
N CYS A 48 5.26 6.96 -2.17
CA CYS A 48 4.62 6.43 -3.37
C CYS A 48 5.71 5.86 -4.28
N LEU A 49 5.84 4.54 -4.33
CA LEU A 49 6.76 3.86 -5.24
C LEU A 49 6.14 3.84 -6.64
N ASP A 50 6.43 4.89 -7.41
CA ASP A 50 5.88 5.06 -8.75
C ASP A 50 6.51 4.05 -9.71
N CYS A 51 5.67 3.33 -10.42
CA CYS A 51 6.08 2.24 -11.29
C CYS A 51 5.13 2.13 -12.46
N SER A 52 5.68 2.06 -13.67
CA SER A 52 4.86 1.89 -14.87
C SER A 52 4.16 0.53 -14.88
N ALA A 53 2.94 0.48 -15.43
CA ALA A 53 2.21 -0.77 -15.62
C ALA A 53 3.03 -1.83 -16.38
N GLY A 54 3.84 -1.42 -17.36
CA GLY A 54 4.75 -2.30 -18.10
C GLY A 54 5.83 -2.91 -17.20
N THR A 55 6.47 -2.09 -16.37
CA THR A 55 7.49 -2.54 -15.40
C THR A 55 6.88 -3.47 -14.35
N MET A 56 5.71 -3.13 -13.80
CA MET A 56 5.00 -3.99 -12.85
C MET A 56 4.65 -5.35 -13.48
N SER A 57 4.07 -5.34 -14.69
CA SER A 57 3.71 -6.56 -15.41
C SER A 57 4.92 -7.45 -15.65
N SER A 58 6.03 -6.89 -16.17
CA SER A 58 7.25 -7.66 -16.41
C SER A 58 7.82 -8.26 -15.12
N ARG A 59 7.85 -7.51 -14.02
CA ARG A 59 8.36 -7.99 -12.73
C ARG A 59 7.47 -9.09 -12.13
N LEU A 60 6.15 -8.95 -12.22
CA LEU A 60 5.20 -9.97 -11.74
C LEU A 60 5.31 -11.25 -12.56
N LEU A 61 5.38 -11.17 -13.89
CA LEU A 61 5.57 -12.34 -14.75
C LEU A 61 6.89 -13.07 -14.44
N MET A 62 7.99 -12.33 -14.26
CA MET A 62 9.28 -12.92 -13.88
C MET A 62 9.22 -13.63 -12.51
N ARG A 63 8.53 -13.03 -11.53
CA ARG A 63 8.32 -13.65 -10.22
C ARG A 63 7.53 -14.95 -10.34
N ASN A 64 6.49 -14.97 -11.17
CA ASN A 64 5.60 -16.12 -11.32
C ASN A 64 6.28 -17.28 -12.05
N GLN A 65 7.22 -17.01 -12.98
CA GLN A 65 8.04 -18.05 -13.61
C GLN A 65 8.93 -18.82 -12.61
N SER A 66 9.27 -18.20 -11.49
CA SER A 66 10.07 -18.83 -10.43
C SER A 66 9.23 -19.65 -9.42
N SER A 67 7.89 -19.53 -9.47
CA SER A 67 6.96 -20.28 -8.63
C SER A 67 6.19 -21.33 -9.43
N GLN A 68 5.92 -22.50 -8.84
CA GLN A 68 5.14 -23.60 -9.44
C GLN A 68 3.65 -23.27 -9.71
N ASN A 69 3.25 -22.01 -9.59
CA ASN A 69 1.91 -21.50 -9.87
C ASN A 69 2.03 -20.41 -10.95
N SER A 70 1.68 -20.74 -12.19
CA SER A 70 1.62 -19.77 -13.27
C SER A 70 0.35 -18.93 -13.11
N GLU A 71 0.45 -17.75 -12.50
CA GLU A 71 -0.58 -16.74 -12.73
C GLU A 71 -0.53 -16.32 -14.20
N ASP A 72 -1.69 -16.37 -14.86
CA ASP A 72 -1.81 -16.00 -16.26
C ASP A 72 -1.62 -14.48 -16.47
N THR A 73 -1.21 -14.10 -17.69
CA THR A 73 -0.99 -12.68 -18.05
C THR A 73 -2.22 -11.81 -17.82
N GLU A 74 -3.42 -12.37 -17.93
CA GLU A 74 -4.67 -11.63 -17.77
C GLU A 74 -4.93 -11.27 -16.31
N THR A 75 -4.72 -12.20 -15.38
CA THR A 75 -4.88 -11.92 -13.94
C THR A 75 -3.87 -10.87 -13.46
N THR A 76 -2.67 -10.83 -14.06
CA THR A 76 -1.67 -9.79 -13.78
C THR A 76 -2.17 -8.40 -14.19
N LYS A 77 -2.82 -8.27 -15.36
CA LYS A 77 -3.39 -7.00 -15.81
C LYS A 77 -4.54 -6.55 -14.92
N GLU A 78 -5.48 -7.44 -14.61
CA GLU A 78 -6.62 -7.14 -13.74
C GLU A 78 -6.17 -6.66 -12.36
N ARG A 79 -5.10 -7.27 -11.81
CA ARG A 79 -4.50 -6.84 -10.54
C ARG A 79 -3.91 -5.43 -10.62
N ILE A 80 -3.19 -5.12 -11.70
CA ILE A 80 -2.60 -3.79 -11.90
C ILE A 80 -3.69 -2.73 -12.10
N GLU A 81 -4.74 -3.05 -12.85
CA GLU A 81 -5.87 -2.14 -13.05
C GLU A 81 -6.62 -1.88 -11.74
N SER A 82 -6.94 -2.93 -10.99
CA SER A 82 -7.58 -2.82 -9.68
C SER A 82 -6.74 -1.98 -8.71
N TYR A 83 -5.41 -2.17 -8.73
CA TYR A 83 -4.49 -1.35 -7.95
C TYR A 83 -4.60 0.13 -8.31
N TYR A 84 -4.60 0.51 -9.60
CA TYR A 84 -4.74 1.91 -9.99
C TYR A 84 -6.10 2.50 -9.59
N GLN A 85 -7.19 1.74 -9.71
CA GLN A 85 -8.52 2.21 -9.34
C GLN A 85 -8.62 2.53 -7.83
N ALA A 86 -7.97 1.72 -6.98
CA ALA A 86 -7.95 1.95 -5.53
C ALA A 86 -6.91 2.99 -5.11
N SER A 87 -5.72 2.96 -5.70
CA SER A 87 -4.59 3.80 -5.28
C SER A 87 -4.65 5.23 -5.81
N ASN A 88 -5.22 5.51 -6.98
CA ASN A 88 -5.26 6.87 -7.52
C ASN A 88 -6.02 7.85 -6.59
N PRO A 89 -7.23 7.53 -6.08
CA PRO A 89 -7.91 8.37 -5.10
C PRO A 89 -7.11 8.51 -3.79
N LEU A 90 -6.45 7.45 -3.35
CA LEU A 90 -5.65 7.44 -2.13
C LEU A 90 -4.39 8.31 -2.25
N ILE A 91 -3.71 8.27 -3.38
CA ILE A 91 -2.56 9.13 -3.69
C ILE A 91 -3.02 10.59 -3.70
N ALA A 92 -4.12 10.91 -4.40
CA ALA A 92 -4.66 12.27 -4.45
C ALA A 92 -5.06 12.78 -3.05
N TYR A 93 -5.64 11.91 -2.22
CA TYR A 93 -5.96 12.22 -0.82
C TYR A 93 -4.70 12.63 -0.05
N TYR A 94 -3.66 11.82 -0.09
CA TYR A 94 -2.42 12.10 0.64
C TYR A 94 -1.59 13.25 0.07
N GLU A 95 -1.63 13.48 -1.26
CA GLU A 95 -1.01 14.66 -1.88
C GLU A 95 -1.57 15.97 -1.32
N SER A 96 -2.86 16.00 -0.94
CA SER A 96 -3.50 17.18 -0.37
C SER A 96 -3.34 17.32 1.15
N LYS A 97 -2.98 16.23 1.84
CA LYS A 97 -3.13 16.12 3.29
C LYS A 97 -1.81 15.97 4.06
N THR A 98 -0.82 15.29 3.50
CA THR A 98 0.45 15.01 4.19
C THR A 98 1.63 15.15 3.23
N GLN A 99 2.85 14.99 3.76
CA GLN A 99 4.03 14.90 2.92
C GLN A 99 3.99 13.59 2.13
N LEU A 100 3.74 13.67 0.83
CA LEU A 100 3.85 12.54 -0.10
C LEU A 100 5.11 12.69 -0.96
N CYS A 101 5.94 11.64 -1.00
CA CYS A 101 7.14 11.57 -1.81
C CYS A 101 7.00 10.47 -2.85
N LYS A 102 7.04 10.84 -4.14
CA LYS A 102 7.10 9.87 -5.25
C LYS A 102 8.54 9.44 -5.47
N VAL A 103 8.77 8.14 -5.49
CA VAL A 103 10.08 7.49 -5.71
C VAL A 103 9.99 6.66 -6.99
N ASN A 104 10.95 6.82 -7.90
CA ASN A 104 11.04 6.13 -9.19
C ASN A 104 12.29 5.23 -9.21
#